data_AF-G8R6M8-F1
#
_entry.id   AF-G8R6M8-F1
#
_cell.length_a   1.000
_cell.length_b   1.000
_cell.length_c   1.000
_cell.angle_alpha   90.00
_cell.angle_beta   90.00
_cell.angle_gamma   90.00
#
_symmetry.space_group_name_H-M   'P 1'
#
loop_
_entity.id
_entity.type
_entity.pdbx_description
1 polymer ?
#
loop_
_entity_poly.entity_id
_entity_poly.type
_entity_poly.pdbx_seq_one_letter_code
_entity_poly.pdbx_strand_id
1 'polypeptide(L)'
;MKSVYILILVVASSSCNPYSRVPLKLEKSSSGTTLFRTDGLYYRTYRDEDGINTKFFIPYQNGVCFGFWGNSAGLEDLIESINNGDFDRYKDLPYIWGVYNVTGDSLTVEKWLSTGSLKYPSYRYNAKILNDTTLLFDLPLFGKMHFFPLEIKPDSTNAFID
;
A
#
# COMPACT_ATOMS: atom_id res chain seq x y z
N MET A 1 11.44 -53.43 -3.72
CA MET A 1 10.63 -52.26 -4.10
C MET A 1 9.80 -51.79 -2.91
N LYS A 2 10.40 -51.10 -1.91
CA LYS A 2 9.66 -50.53 -0.76
C LYS A 2 10.17 -49.13 -0.34
N SER A 3 11.16 -48.58 -1.03
CA SER A 3 11.88 -47.37 -0.58
C SER A 3 11.44 -46.07 -1.28
N VAL A 4 10.41 -46.11 -2.14
CA VAL A 4 10.00 -44.94 -2.96
C VAL A 4 8.85 -44.15 -2.31
N TYR A 5 8.13 -44.71 -1.34
CA TYR A 5 6.96 -44.06 -0.74
C TYR A 5 7.28 -43.00 0.33
N ILE A 6 8.52 -42.93 0.81
CA ILE A 6 8.90 -41.99 1.89
C ILE A 6 9.19 -40.58 1.36
N LEU A 7 9.57 -40.43 0.07
CA LEU A 7 9.95 -39.12 -0.47
C LEU A 7 8.74 -38.21 -0.77
N ILE A 8 7.55 -38.76 -0.97
CA ILE A 8 6.33 -37.98 -1.30
C ILE A 8 5.70 -37.37 -0.04
N LEU A 9 5.95 -37.93 1.15
CA LEU A 9 5.35 -37.44 2.41
C LEU A 9 6.08 -36.23 3.00
N VAL A 10 7.34 -35.98 2.64
CA VAL A 10 8.13 -34.84 3.16
C VAL A 10 7.88 -33.53 2.38
N VAL A 11 7.28 -33.60 1.19
CA VAL A 11 6.98 -32.41 0.38
C VAL A 11 5.64 -31.75 0.77
N ALA A 12 4.81 -32.42 1.57
CA ALA A 12 3.48 -31.91 1.96
C ALA A 12 3.46 -31.04 3.21
N SER A 13 4.58 -30.87 3.93
CA SER A 13 4.62 -30.18 5.23
C SER A 13 5.17 -28.75 5.20
N SER A 14 5.46 -28.19 4.02
CA SER A 14 6.20 -26.91 3.90
C SER A 14 5.39 -25.69 3.47
N SER A 15 4.06 -25.74 3.38
CA SER A 15 3.26 -24.56 2.96
C SER A 15 2.20 -24.08 3.94
N CYS A 16 2.31 -24.38 5.23
CA CYS A 16 1.57 -23.64 6.25
C CYS A 16 2.25 -22.28 6.43
N ASN A 17 1.95 -21.32 5.57
CA ASN A 17 2.25 -19.92 5.88
C ASN A 17 1.40 -19.54 7.10
N PRO A 18 1.99 -19.28 8.28
CA PRO A 18 1.23 -19.00 9.49
C PRO A 18 0.40 -17.70 9.37
N TYR A 19 0.67 -16.89 8.35
CA TYR A 19 -0.05 -15.67 8.06
C TYR A 19 -1.13 -15.91 7.01
N SER A 20 -2.38 -16.08 7.44
CA SER A 20 -3.52 -16.09 6.53
C SER A 20 -3.97 -14.66 6.26
N ARG A 21 -3.77 -14.18 5.03
CA ARG A 21 -4.29 -12.89 4.57
C ARG A 21 -5.72 -13.06 4.11
N VAL A 22 -6.61 -12.16 4.52
CA VAL A 22 -7.94 -12.09 3.90
C VAL A 22 -7.77 -11.54 2.48
N PRO A 23 -8.27 -12.20 1.42
CA PRO A 23 -8.17 -11.67 0.06
C PRO A 23 -8.78 -10.26 -0.03
N LEU A 24 -8.09 -9.36 -0.75
CA LEU A 24 -8.65 -8.04 -1.04
C LEU A 24 -9.85 -8.23 -1.97
N LYS A 25 -10.96 -7.55 -1.66
CA LYS A 25 -12.23 -7.71 -2.40
C LYS A 25 -12.46 -6.63 -3.44
N LEU A 26 -11.71 -5.54 -3.38
CA LEU A 26 -11.79 -4.45 -4.32
C LEU A 26 -11.08 -4.85 -5.61
N GLU A 27 -11.78 -4.73 -6.74
CA GLU A 27 -11.18 -4.96 -8.04
C GLU A 27 -10.26 -3.79 -8.41
N LYS A 28 -9.06 -4.12 -8.88
CA LYS A 28 -8.08 -3.14 -9.38
C LYS A 28 -8.74 -2.28 -10.45
N SER A 29 -8.60 -0.96 -10.37
CA SER A 29 -8.86 -0.13 -11.55
C SER A 29 -7.77 -0.42 -12.59
N SER A 30 -8.15 -0.95 -13.74
CA SER A 30 -7.26 -1.08 -14.90
C SER A 30 -7.09 0.23 -15.67
N SER A 31 -7.69 1.32 -15.20
CA SER A 31 -7.86 2.51 -16.02
C SER A 31 -6.76 3.53 -15.77
N GLY A 32 -6.12 3.95 -16.86
CA GLY A 32 -5.31 5.17 -16.98
C GLY A 32 -6.15 6.43 -16.75
N THR A 33 -6.76 6.52 -15.58
CA THR A 33 -7.51 7.67 -15.10
C THR A 33 -6.60 8.89 -15.10
N THR A 34 -7.07 9.98 -15.71
CA THR A 34 -6.41 11.28 -15.70
C THR A 34 -6.96 12.19 -14.60
N LEU A 35 -7.83 11.65 -13.74
CA LEU A 35 -8.47 12.42 -12.67
C LEU A 35 -7.49 12.76 -11.54
N PHE A 36 -6.43 11.97 -11.39
CA PHE A 36 -5.37 12.19 -10.42
C PHE A 36 -4.04 11.61 -10.92
N ARG A 37 -2.94 12.16 -10.42
CA ARG A 37 -1.59 11.80 -10.86
C ARG A 37 -1.11 10.50 -10.24
N THR A 38 -0.43 9.69 -11.04
CA THR A 38 0.15 8.40 -10.60
C THR A 38 1.67 8.35 -10.74
N ASP A 39 2.30 9.46 -11.11
CA ASP A 39 3.74 9.65 -11.29
C ASP A 39 4.40 10.30 -10.06
N GLY A 40 3.88 10.02 -8.88
CA GLY A 40 4.39 10.58 -7.63
C GLY A 40 3.73 9.96 -6.41
N LEU A 41 3.73 10.72 -5.32
CA LEU A 41 3.04 10.38 -4.08
C LEU A 41 2.04 11.47 -3.69
N TYR A 42 1.07 11.11 -2.87
CA TYR A 42 0.26 12.04 -2.11
C TYR A 42 0.70 11.99 -0.67
N TYR A 43 0.83 13.13 -0.01
CA TYR A 43 1.23 13.20 1.39
C TYR A 43 0.41 14.19 2.19
N ARG A 44 0.45 14.01 3.50
CA ARG A 44 0.07 15.03 4.48
C ARG A 44 1.08 15.00 5.62
N THR A 45 1.58 16.17 5.96
CA THR A 45 2.40 16.38 7.14
C THR A 45 1.56 17.01 8.25
N TYR A 46 1.75 16.56 9.48
CA TYR A 46 1.14 17.13 10.67
C TYR A 46 2.13 17.08 11.84
N ARG A 47 1.84 17.81 12.91
CA ARG A 47 2.65 17.83 14.13
C ARG A 47 1.82 17.28 15.29
N ASP A 48 2.39 16.37 16.06
CA ASP A 48 1.85 15.84 17.32
C ASP A 48 2.92 15.91 18.43
N GLU A 49 2.69 15.21 19.54
CA GLU A 49 3.60 15.18 20.70
C GLU A 49 4.97 14.56 20.36
N ASP A 50 5.04 13.66 19.38
CA ASP A 50 6.26 12.96 18.95
C ASP A 50 7.05 13.74 17.89
N GLY A 51 6.48 14.83 17.36
CA GLY A 51 7.14 15.73 16.42
C GLY A 51 6.37 15.88 15.12
N ILE A 52 7.12 16.06 14.02
CA ILE A 52 6.53 16.17 12.67
C ILE A 52 6.35 14.75 12.13
N ASN A 53 5.17 14.45 11.62
CA ASN A 53 4.81 13.16 11.06
C ASN A 53 4.24 13.35 9.65
N THR A 54 4.63 12.46 8.72
CA THR A 54 4.10 12.48 7.35
C THR A 54 3.45 11.15 7.01
N LYS A 55 2.18 11.18 6.58
CA LYS A 55 1.51 10.05 5.93
C LYS A 55 1.59 10.21 4.43
N PHE A 56 1.70 9.10 3.72
CA PHE A 56 1.80 9.11 2.27
C PHE A 56 1.04 7.96 1.60
N PHE A 57 0.73 8.15 0.33
CA PHE A 57 0.03 7.24 -0.57
C PHE A 57 0.70 7.31 -1.94
N ILE A 58 1.26 6.21 -2.43
CA ILE A 58 1.89 6.10 -3.75
C ILE A 58 0.98 5.24 -4.64
N PRO A 59 0.20 5.86 -5.55
CA PRO A 59 -0.60 5.13 -6.52
C PRO A 59 0.24 4.66 -7.73
N TYR A 60 -0.10 3.49 -8.25
CA TYR A 60 0.45 2.94 -9.50
C TYR A 60 -0.66 2.84 -10.55
N GLN A 61 -0.30 2.95 -11.83
CA GLN A 61 -1.26 2.95 -12.95
C GLN A 61 -2.09 1.67 -13.05
N ASN A 62 -1.60 0.56 -12.51
CA ASN A 62 -2.27 -0.74 -12.52
C ASN A 62 -3.29 -0.95 -11.38
N GLY A 63 -3.67 0.12 -10.66
CA GLY A 63 -4.63 0.04 -9.57
C GLY A 63 -4.05 -0.48 -8.25
N VAL A 64 -2.73 -0.63 -8.14
CA VAL A 64 -2.03 -0.94 -6.87
C VAL A 64 -1.59 0.35 -6.20
N CYS A 65 -1.51 0.35 -4.87
CA CYS A 65 -0.90 1.43 -4.11
C CYS A 65 0.05 0.93 -3.03
N PHE A 66 0.97 1.81 -2.65
CA PHE A 66 1.94 1.63 -1.57
C PHE A 66 1.82 2.75 -0.53
N GLY A 67 1.86 2.42 0.76
CA GLY A 67 1.88 3.39 1.87
C GLY A 67 0.63 3.36 2.76
N PHE A 68 0.35 4.49 3.43
CA PHE A 68 -0.67 4.82 4.44
C PHE A 68 -0.27 4.80 5.92
N TRP A 69 0.89 4.28 6.33
CA TRP A 69 1.23 4.19 7.77
C TRP A 69 2.69 4.43 8.14
N GLY A 70 3.57 4.75 7.19
CA GLY A 70 4.90 5.23 7.55
C GLY A 70 4.79 6.53 8.33
N ASN A 71 5.54 6.66 9.42
CA ASN A 71 5.87 7.93 10.02
C ASN A 71 7.26 8.28 9.51
N SER A 72 7.39 9.33 8.72
CA SER A 72 8.67 10.01 8.52
C SER A 72 8.62 11.35 9.26
N ALA A 73 9.79 11.82 9.69
CA ALA A 73 9.95 13.09 10.39
C ALA A 73 9.62 14.33 9.52
N GLY A 74 9.31 14.13 8.23
CA GLY A 74 8.90 15.18 7.30
C GLY A 74 8.73 14.64 5.88
N LEU A 75 8.31 15.52 4.96
CA LEU A 75 8.30 15.20 3.53
C LEU A 75 9.73 15.00 3.02
N GLU A 76 10.67 15.87 3.39
CA GLU A 76 12.07 15.78 2.94
C GLU A 76 12.68 14.43 3.31
N ASP A 77 12.55 14.01 4.57
CA ASP A 77 13.01 12.69 5.03
C ASP A 77 12.31 11.53 4.31
N LEU A 78 11.02 11.68 3.98
CA LEU A 78 10.29 10.68 3.21
C LEU A 78 10.87 10.54 1.80
N ILE A 79 11.12 11.66 1.13
CA ILE A 79 11.69 11.68 -0.22
C ILE A 79 13.11 11.10 -0.21
N GLU A 80 13.93 11.48 0.77
CA GLU A 80 15.25 10.90 0.97
C GLU A 80 15.17 9.38 1.17
N SER A 81 14.27 8.91 2.05
CA SER A 81 14.06 7.47 2.30
C SER A 81 13.62 6.71 1.04
N ILE A 82 12.77 7.31 0.20
CA ILE A 82 12.35 6.72 -1.08
C ILE A 82 13.54 6.64 -2.03
N ASN A 83 14.30 7.72 -2.18
CA ASN A 83 15.43 7.79 -3.10
C ASN A 83 16.58 6.86 -2.69
N ASN A 84 16.79 6.66 -1.40
CA ASN A 84 17.80 5.75 -0.85
C ASN A 84 17.37 4.28 -0.89
N GLY A 85 16.12 3.98 -1.26
CA GLY A 85 15.60 2.61 -1.29
C GLY A 85 15.29 2.03 0.11
N ASP A 86 15.16 2.87 1.14
CA ASP A 86 14.88 2.42 2.51
C ASP A 86 13.53 1.69 2.64
N PHE A 87 12.64 1.88 1.64
CA PHE A 87 11.37 1.19 1.56
C PHE A 87 11.46 -0.24 0.98
N ASP A 88 12.59 -0.64 0.42
CA ASP A 88 12.79 -2.01 -0.11
C ASP A 88 12.65 -3.06 0.99
N ARG A 89 13.01 -2.73 2.23
CA ARG A 89 12.82 -3.63 3.39
C ARG A 89 11.35 -3.87 3.74
N TYR A 90 10.44 -3.03 3.24
CA TYR A 90 9.01 -3.12 3.49
C TYR A 90 8.24 -3.71 2.31
N LYS A 91 8.87 -3.93 1.16
CA LYS A 91 8.21 -4.46 -0.03
C LYS A 91 7.57 -5.82 0.21
N ASP A 92 8.08 -6.58 1.17
CA ASP A 92 7.57 -7.91 1.51
C ASP A 92 6.48 -7.88 2.60
N LEU A 93 6.08 -6.70 3.07
CA LEU A 93 5.03 -6.55 4.08
C LEU A 93 3.67 -6.34 3.41
N PRO A 94 2.71 -7.28 3.52
CA PRO A 94 1.44 -7.14 2.82
C PRO A 94 0.68 -5.86 3.17
N TYR A 95 0.66 -5.46 4.45
CA TYR A 95 -0.11 -4.31 4.94
C TYR A 95 0.38 -2.93 4.49
N ILE A 96 1.53 -2.83 3.82
CA ILE A 96 1.95 -1.59 3.16
C ILE A 96 1.39 -1.46 1.75
N TRP A 97 0.88 -2.56 1.19
CA TRP A 97 0.29 -2.64 -0.13
C TRP A 97 -1.23 -2.63 -0.06
N GLY A 98 -1.84 -2.11 -1.11
CA GLY A 98 -3.28 -2.14 -1.30
C GLY A 98 -3.65 -2.06 -2.77
N VAL A 99 -4.94 -2.16 -3.02
CA VAL A 99 -5.54 -1.88 -4.33
C VAL A 99 -6.42 -0.66 -4.21
N TYR A 100 -6.60 0.05 -5.31
CA TYR A 100 -7.53 1.14 -5.39
C TYR A 100 -8.38 1.07 -6.65
N ASN A 101 -9.55 1.67 -6.56
CA ASN A 101 -10.49 1.84 -7.64
C ASN A 101 -10.99 3.28 -7.68
N VAL A 102 -11.22 3.81 -8.88
CA VAL A 102 -11.78 5.13 -9.08
C VAL A 102 -13.14 5.00 -9.76
N THR A 103 -14.17 5.58 -9.15
CA THR A 103 -15.53 5.66 -9.70
C THR A 103 -16.01 7.10 -9.59
N GLY A 104 -16.13 7.80 -10.72
CA GLY A 104 -16.44 9.23 -10.73
C GLY A 104 -15.32 10.05 -10.04
N ASP A 105 -15.68 10.93 -9.13
CA ASP A 105 -14.75 11.71 -8.30
C ASP A 105 -14.36 11.00 -6.99
N SER A 106 -14.66 9.70 -6.86
CA SER A 106 -14.37 8.91 -5.67
C SER A 106 -13.24 7.93 -5.92
N LEU A 107 -12.29 7.89 -4.99
CA LEU A 107 -11.20 6.93 -4.87
C LEU A 107 -11.49 6.01 -3.68
N THR A 108 -11.66 4.72 -3.93
CA THR A 108 -11.72 3.69 -2.88
C THR A 108 -10.39 2.95 -2.84
N VAL A 109 -9.83 2.76 -1.65
CA VAL A 109 -8.60 1.99 -1.42
C VAL A 109 -8.91 0.85 -0.47
N GLU A 110 -8.49 -0.38 -0.80
CA GLU A 110 -8.55 -1.53 0.09
C GLU A 110 -7.13 -2.04 0.37
N LYS A 111 -6.80 -2.25 1.65
CA LYS A 111 -5.51 -2.81 2.05
C LYS A 111 -5.62 -3.67 3.29
N TRP A 112 -4.58 -4.46 3.54
CA TRP A 112 -4.44 -5.18 4.79
C TRP A 112 -4.07 -4.26 5.96
N LEU A 113 -4.56 -4.58 7.15
CA LEU A 113 -4.18 -3.93 8.39
C LEU A 113 -3.13 -4.77 9.11
N SER A 114 -2.03 -4.14 9.55
CA SER A 114 -1.14 -4.75 10.53
C SER A 114 -1.88 -4.86 11.86
N THR A 115 -2.46 -6.02 12.11
CA THR A 115 -2.84 -6.43 13.45
C THR A 115 -1.70 -7.33 13.91
N GLY A 116 -1.20 -7.20 15.13
CA GLY A 116 -0.14 -8.08 15.67
C GLY A 116 -0.54 -9.56 15.78
N SER A 117 -1.56 -9.98 15.04
CA SER A 117 -2.11 -11.32 14.95
C SER A 117 -1.66 -12.01 13.66
N LEU A 118 -1.86 -13.32 13.61
CA LEU A 118 -1.59 -14.17 12.43
C LEU A 118 -2.56 -13.92 11.26
N LYS A 119 -3.55 -13.03 11.41
CA LYS A 119 -4.52 -12.70 10.36
C LYS A 119 -4.46 -11.22 10.02
N TYR A 120 -4.32 -10.93 8.74
CA TYR A 120 -4.37 -9.57 8.22
C TYR A 120 -5.79 -9.29 7.67
N PRO A 121 -6.68 -8.62 8.43
CA PRO A 121 -7.97 -8.20 7.89
C PRO A 121 -7.75 -7.11 6.84
N SER A 122 -8.64 -7.02 5.85
CA SER A 122 -8.64 -5.89 4.92
C SER A 122 -9.55 -4.78 5.43
N TYR A 123 -9.23 -3.53 5.10
CA TYR A 123 -10.03 -2.35 5.40
C TYR A 123 -10.10 -1.43 4.19
N ARG A 124 -11.24 -0.76 4.03
CA ARG A 124 -11.49 0.17 2.94
C ARG A 124 -11.44 1.62 3.41
N TYR A 125 -10.73 2.43 2.65
CA TYR A 125 -10.61 3.87 2.82
C TYR A 125 -11.24 4.54 1.61
N ASN A 126 -12.03 5.57 1.84
CA ASN A 126 -12.60 6.37 0.77
C ASN A 126 -11.93 7.75 0.77
N ALA A 127 -11.78 8.29 -0.43
CA ALA A 127 -11.34 9.64 -0.65
C ALA A 127 -12.10 10.28 -1.81
N LYS A 128 -12.31 11.59 -1.72
CA LYS A 128 -12.75 12.42 -2.83
C LYS A 128 -11.54 12.96 -3.60
N ILE A 129 -11.56 12.82 -4.91
CA ILE A 129 -10.62 13.45 -5.83
C ILE A 129 -11.08 14.90 -6.03
N LEU A 130 -10.34 15.86 -5.45
CA LEU A 130 -10.70 17.28 -5.57
C LEU A 130 -10.17 17.90 -6.87
N ASN A 131 -8.99 17.43 -7.30
CA ASN A 131 -8.33 17.73 -8.56
C ASN A 131 -7.19 16.73 -8.75
N ASP A 132 -6.41 16.92 -9.82
CA ASP A 132 -5.33 16.02 -10.19
C ASP A 132 -4.19 15.94 -9.16
N THR A 133 -4.02 16.97 -8.32
CA THR A 133 -2.96 17.04 -7.31
C THR A 133 -3.45 16.97 -5.86
N THR A 134 -4.75 16.74 -5.64
CA THR A 134 -5.34 16.83 -4.30
C THR A 134 -6.40 15.76 -4.06
N LEU A 135 -6.19 14.97 -3.01
CA LEU A 135 -7.14 13.98 -2.51
C LEU A 135 -7.63 14.37 -1.13
N LEU A 136 -8.89 14.08 -0.81
CA LEU A 136 -9.47 14.27 0.52
C LEU A 136 -9.99 12.93 1.03
N PHE A 137 -9.26 12.30 1.95
CA PHE A 137 -9.68 11.07 2.60
C PHE A 137 -10.70 11.34 3.70
N ASP A 138 -11.71 10.47 3.80
CA ASP A 138 -12.79 10.59 4.79
C ASP A 138 -12.31 10.39 6.24
N LEU A 139 -11.19 9.69 6.42
CA LEU A 139 -10.61 9.52 7.75
C LEU A 139 -9.81 10.77 8.16
N PRO A 140 -10.09 11.35 9.35
CA PRO A 140 -9.41 12.55 9.83
C PRO A 140 -7.88 12.43 9.90
N LEU A 141 -7.36 11.22 10.13
CA LEU A 141 -5.92 10.95 10.17
C LEU A 141 -5.23 11.19 8.81
N PHE A 142 -5.93 10.90 7.71
CA PHE A 142 -5.41 11.15 6.36
C PHE A 142 -5.82 12.54 5.88
N GLY A 143 -7.10 12.88 5.97
CA GLY A 143 -7.61 14.19 5.58
C GLY A 143 -7.19 14.59 4.16
N LYS A 144 -6.85 15.87 3.99
CA LYS A 144 -6.41 16.42 2.71
C LYS A 144 -4.93 16.07 2.46
N MET A 145 -4.67 15.42 1.33
CA MET A 145 -3.33 15.04 0.90
C MET A 145 -2.97 15.74 -0.41
N HIS A 146 -1.70 16.13 -0.55
CA HIS A 146 -1.16 16.90 -1.67
C HIS A 146 -0.17 16.07 -2.47
N PHE A 147 -0.17 16.25 -3.78
CA PHE A 147 0.73 15.57 -4.68
C PHE A 147 2.16 16.10 -4.59
N PHE A 148 3.13 15.19 -4.66
CA PHE A 148 4.54 15.45 -4.86
C PHE A 148 5.05 14.51 -5.97
N PRO A 149 5.66 15.02 -7.05
CA PRO A 149 6.19 14.18 -8.12
C PRO A 149 7.39 13.37 -7.63
N LEU A 150 7.49 12.11 -8.04
CA LEU A 150 8.65 11.27 -7.74
C LEU A 150 9.39 10.95 -9.03
N GLU A 151 10.71 11.11 -9.01
CA GLU A 151 11.57 10.66 -10.11
C GLU A 151 11.63 9.13 -10.17
N ILE A 152 11.68 8.49 -8.99
CA ILE A 152 11.74 7.04 -8.83
C ILE A 152 10.66 6.63 -7.83
N LYS A 153 9.85 5.64 -8.19
CA LYS A 153 8.90 5.00 -7.27
C LYS A 153 9.46 3.66 -6.81
N PRO A 154 9.14 3.22 -5.57
CA PRO A 154 9.42 1.85 -5.16
C PRO A 154 8.84 0.86 -6.17
N ASP A 155 9.56 -0.23 -6.45
CA ASP A 155 9.10 -1.24 -7.40
C ASP A 155 7.78 -1.85 -6.91
N SER A 156 6.77 -1.89 -7.78
CA SER A 156 5.47 -2.48 -7.48
C SER A 156 5.55 -4.00 -7.58
N THR A 157 6.46 -4.67 -6.86
CA THR A 157 6.54 -6.13 -6.87
C THR A 157 5.27 -6.69 -6.22
N ASN A 158 4.22 -6.83 -7.04
CA ASN A 158 2.83 -7.10 -6.65
C ASN A 158 2.61 -8.58 -6.27
N ALA A 159 3.63 -9.25 -5.70
CA ALA A 159 3.59 -10.67 -5.40
C ALA A 159 2.46 -11.08 -4.43
N PHE A 160 1.80 -10.10 -3.81
CA PHE A 160 0.74 -10.30 -2.84
C PHE A 160 -0.67 -10.04 -3.38
N ILE A 161 -0.79 -9.34 -4.50
CA ILE A 161 -2.05 -8.87 -5.02
C ILE A 161 -2.34 -9.62 -6.32
N ASP A 162 -3.09 -10.71 -6.19
CA ASP A 162 -3.62 -11.47 -7.32
C ASP A 162 -4.58 -10.62 -8.17
#